data_AF-A0A0G0Q9A4-F1
#
_entry.id   AF-A0A0G0Q9A4-F1
#
_cell.length_a   1.000
_cell.length_b   1.000
_cell.length_c   1.000
_cell.angle_alpha   90.00
_cell.angle_beta   90.00
_cell.angle_gamma   90.00
#
_symmetry.space_group_name_H-M   'P 1'
#
loop_
_entity.id
_entity.type
_entity.pdbx_description
1 polymer ?
#
loop_
_entity_poly.entity_id
_entity_poly.type
_entity_poly.pdbx_seq_one_letter_code
_entity_poly.pdbx_strand_id
1 'polypeptide(L)'
;MAKLKGGLLEKLVPVLLVASIGLAFAVGVLWQKVSQLEGGGTKVPTTTTGANDSGNAAAQPQAASKLSNLEGVVSTIGVDVNKYKSCVEAGKYKDRVENDYQGGIQAGVQGTPGSFIVNKKGEVWFVAGAYPYESVKQVIDMALGKGTGTLPQGVEKYSADKAAKLPKLTSSDHVRGDRNADVLLIEYSDFQCPFCQRFHPTAQQALDENKEVAWVYRHFPLDQLHPLARPAALASECVAEIGGDEAFWKFADEVFGS
;
A
#
# COMPACT_ATOMS: atom_id res chain seq x y z
N MET A 1 31.03 33.99 -58.42
CA MET A 1 30.97 33.25 -57.14
C MET A 1 31.75 34.03 -56.11
N ALA A 2 31.12 34.55 -55.05
CA ALA A 2 31.81 35.18 -53.93
C ALA A 2 31.31 34.51 -52.64
N LYS A 3 32.16 33.64 -52.06
CA LYS A 3 31.99 33.08 -50.71
C LYS A 3 32.24 34.20 -49.70
N LEU A 4 31.21 34.62 -48.97
CA LEU A 4 31.36 35.49 -47.80
C LEU A 4 32.04 34.70 -46.68
N LYS A 5 33.10 35.28 -46.12
CA LYS A 5 33.92 34.72 -45.04
C LYS A 5 33.11 34.63 -43.75
N GLY A 6 33.12 33.46 -43.10
CA GLY A 6 32.50 33.25 -41.78
C GLY A 6 33.01 34.26 -40.76
N GLY A 7 32.11 35.10 -40.28
CA GLY A 7 32.41 36.19 -39.34
C GLY A 7 32.60 35.68 -37.92
N LEU A 8 33.33 36.47 -37.13
CA LEU A 8 33.59 36.27 -35.69
C LEU A 8 32.31 35.93 -34.88
N LEU A 9 31.15 36.39 -35.37
CA LEU A 9 29.82 36.12 -34.81
C LEU A 9 29.44 34.63 -34.79
N GLU A 10 29.71 33.86 -35.84
CA GLU A 10 29.35 32.41 -35.88
C GLU A 10 30.16 31.59 -34.87
N LYS A 11 31.39 32.02 -34.54
CA LYS A 11 32.24 31.35 -33.54
C LYS A 11 31.82 31.65 -32.09
N LEU A 12 31.11 32.76 -31.85
CA LEU A 12 30.69 33.18 -30.51
C LEU A 12 29.29 32.69 -30.13
N VAL A 13 28.44 32.32 -31.11
CA VAL A 13 27.08 31.81 -30.86
C VAL A 13 27.05 30.62 -29.89
N PRO A 14 27.90 29.58 -30.01
CA PRO A 14 27.85 28.43 -29.09
C PRO A 14 28.21 28.81 -27.65
N VAL A 15 29.18 29.73 -27.48
CA VAL A 15 29.64 30.20 -26.17
C VAL A 15 28.56 31.04 -25.48
N LEU A 16 27.87 31.91 -26.23
CA LEU A 16 26.77 32.72 -25.71
C LEU A 16 25.57 31.85 -25.32
N LEU A 17 25.27 30.79 -26.08
CA LEU A 17 24.21 29.83 -25.76
C LEU A 17 24.49 29.10 -24.44
N VAL A 18 25.70 28.58 -24.26
CA VAL A 18 26.10 27.90 -23.01
C VAL A 18 26.11 28.88 -21.82
N ALA A 19 26.60 30.10 -22.01
CA ALA A 19 26.57 31.14 -20.99
C ALA A 19 25.14 31.52 -20.56
N SER A 20 24.20 31.59 -21.52
CA SER A 20 22.80 31.91 -21.23
C SER A 20 22.09 30.83 -20.41
N ILE A 21 22.37 29.55 -20.68
CA ILE A 21 21.82 28.42 -19.92
C ILE A 21 22.40 28.42 -18.49
N GLY A 22 23.70 28.64 -18.34
CA GLY A 22 24.34 28.74 -17.02
C GLY A 22 23.77 29.88 -16.17
N LEU A 23 23.48 31.03 -16.79
CA LEU A 23 22.87 32.18 -16.11
C LEU A 23 21.44 31.86 -15.65
N ALA A 24 20.64 31.15 -16.46
CA ALA A 24 19.28 30.75 -16.09
C ALA A 24 19.25 29.79 -14.88
N PHE A 25 20.18 28.83 -14.81
CA PHE A 25 20.32 27.94 -13.64
C PHE A 25 20.72 28.71 -12.38
N ALA A 26 21.64 29.68 -12.48
CA ALA A 26 22.05 30.48 -11.33
C ALA A 26 20.90 31.34 -10.78
N VAL A 27 20.11 31.97 -11.66
CA VAL A 27 18.93 32.76 -11.29
C VAL A 27 17.86 31.89 -10.64
N GLY A 28 17.62 30.67 -11.15
CA GLY A 28 16.68 29.72 -10.55
C GLY A 28 17.06 29.30 -9.13
N VAL A 29 18.34 28.98 -8.89
CA VAL A 29 18.84 28.59 -7.56
C VAL A 29 18.80 29.76 -6.57
N LEU A 30 19.06 30.98 -7.05
CA LEU A 30 18.92 32.20 -6.23
C LEU A 30 17.46 32.46 -5.84
N TRP A 31 16.51 32.29 -6.77
CA TRP A 31 15.08 32.49 -6.48
C TRP A 31 14.54 31.46 -5.46
N GLN A 32 14.97 30.20 -5.56
CA GLN A 32 14.59 29.16 -4.61
C GLN A 32 15.11 29.44 -3.18
N LYS A 33 16.29 30.06 -3.05
CA LYS A 33 16.84 30.50 -1.75
C LYS A 33 16.14 31.74 -1.20
N VAL A 34 15.74 32.70 -2.04
CA VAL A 34 15.03 33.92 -1.59
C VAL A 34 13.61 33.58 -1.11
N SER A 35 12.90 32.68 -1.79
CA SER A 35 11.56 32.22 -1.34
C SER A 35 11.56 31.59 0.06
N GLN A 36 12.66 30.93 0.45
CA GLN A 36 12.84 30.36 1.79
C GLN A 36 13.13 31.42 2.88
N LEU A 37 13.57 32.63 2.49
CA LEU A 37 13.82 33.74 3.42
C LEU A 37 12.59 34.64 3.62
N GLU A 38 11.68 34.68 2.63
CA GLU A 38 10.43 35.46 2.70
C GLU A 38 9.28 34.71 3.38
N GLY A 39 9.36 33.37 3.53
CA GLY A 39 8.36 32.55 4.22
C GLY A 39 8.36 32.62 5.75
N GLY A 40 9.18 33.48 6.36
CA GLY A 40 9.32 33.61 7.80
C GLY A 40 8.37 34.64 8.43
N GLY A 41 7.18 34.22 8.85
CA GLY A 41 6.46 34.92 9.91
C GLY A 41 4.94 34.99 9.80
N THR A 42 4.24 34.13 10.54
CA THR A 42 3.06 34.55 11.31
C THR A 42 2.77 33.54 12.42
N LYS A 43 3.07 33.96 13.66
CA LYS A 43 2.56 33.32 14.88
C LYS A 43 1.05 33.61 14.94
N VAL A 44 0.22 32.57 14.90
CA VAL A 44 -1.21 32.68 15.18
C VAL A 44 -1.43 32.62 16.70
N PRO A 45 -2.28 33.48 17.30
CA PRO A 45 -2.47 33.52 18.74
C PRO A 45 -3.35 32.37 19.23
N THR A 46 -2.89 31.71 20.29
CA THR A 46 -3.64 30.75 21.09
C THR A 46 -4.85 31.44 21.73
N THR A 47 -6.05 31.06 21.31
CA THR A 47 -7.28 31.31 22.07
C THR A 47 -7.83 29.98 22.52
N THR A 48 -7.76 29.75 23.82
CA THR A 48 -8.25 28.58 24.54
C THR A 48 -9.77 28.57 24.53
N THR A 49 -10.39 27.63 23.83
CA THR A 49 -11.75 27.15 24.17
C THR A 49 -11.79 25.64 23.92
N GLY A 50 -12.17 24.90 24.96
CA GLY A 50 -12.08 23.46 25.02
C GLY A 50 -13.03 22.75 24.06
N ALA A 51 -12.49 21.77 23.36
CA ALA A 51 -13.21 20.62 22.85
C ALA A 51 -12.33 19.40 23.11
N ASN A 52 -12.91 18.36 23.71
CA ASN A 52 -12.26 17.12 24.08
C ASN A 52 -11.59 16.47 22.87
N ASP A 53 -10.26 16.44 22.85
CA ASP A 53 -9.48 15.61 21.93
C ASP A 53 -8.70 14.60 22.76
N SER A 54 -9.29 13.41 22.92
CA SER A 54 -8.61 12.25 23.48
C SER A 54 -8.10 11.40 22.34
N GLY A 55 -6.81 11.51 22.06
CA GLY A 55 -6.05 10.41 21.46
C GLY A 55 -5.45 10.70 20.09
N ASN A 56 -4.33 11.43 20.04
CA ASN A 56 -3.31 11.16 19.03
C ASN A 56 -1.93 11.57 19.53
N ALA A 57 -1.32 10.72 20.34
CA ALA A 57 0.12 10.67 20.47
C ALA A 57 0.60 9.53 19.55
N ALA A 58 1.39 9.89 18.53
CA ALA A 58 1.97 8.96 17.58
C ALA A 58 2.86 7.93 18.31
N ALA A 59 2.31 6.74 18.58
CA ALA A 59 3.11 5.55 18.82
C ALA A 59 3.80 5.18 17.50
N GLN A 60 5.10 4.93 17.52
CA GLN A 60 5.76 4.28 16.38
C GLN A 60 5.01 2.97 16.08
N PRO A 61 4.72 2.64 14.80
CA PRO A 61 3.89 1.49 14.50
C PRO A 61 4.59 0.21 14.92
N GLN A 62 3.94 -0.53 15.82
CA GLN A 62 4.41 -1.77 16.41
C GLN A 62 4.76 -2.84 15.38
N ALA A 63 4.12 -2.82 14.20
CA ALA A 63 4.52 -3.68 13.09
C ALA A 63 5.98 -3.42 12.66
N ALA A 64 6.40 -2.16 12.53
CA ALA A 64 7.75 -1.83 12.08
C ALA A 64 8.85 -2.32 13.05
N SER A 65 8.58 -2.32 14.36
CA SER A 65 9.53 -2.85 15.34
C SER A 65 9.63 -4.37 15.25
N LYS A 66 8.51 -5.09 15.11
CA LYS A 66 8.49 -6.56 14.92
C LYS A 66 9.24 -6.97 13.65
N LEU A 67 9.03 -6.24 12.55
CA LEU A 67 9.66 -6.52 11.26
C LEU A 67 11.20 -6.34 11.25
N SER A 68 11.76 -5.61 12.22
CA SER A 68 13.22 -5.52 12.36
C SER A 68 13.86 -6.85 12.80
N ASN A 69 13.05 -7.79 13.33
CA ASN A 69 13.46 -9.13 13.72
C ASN A 69 12.49 -10.20 13.18
N LEU A 70 12.51 -10.40 11.86
CA LEU A 70 11.69 -11.41 11.19
C LEU A 70 11.93 -12.83 11.70
N GLU A 71 13.17 -13.20 12.03
CA GLU A 71 13.48 -14.52 12.60
C GLU A 71 12.77 -14.74 13.94
N GLY A 72 12.67 -13.70 14.77
CA GLY A 72 11.90 -13.72 16.00
C GLY A 72 10.41 -13.93 15.77
N VAL A 73 9.81 -13.21 14.81
CA VAL A 73 8.40 -13.39 14.41
C VAL A 73 8.15 -14.83 13.95
N VAL A 74 9.00 -15.34 13.06
CA VAL A 74 8.94 -16.72 12.53
C VAL A 74 9.04 -17.75 13.66
N SER A 75 9.94 -17.53 14.61
CA SER A 75 10.08 -18.41 15.79
C SER A 75 8.84 -18.37 16.68
N THR A 76 8.25 -17.19 16.92
CA THR A 76 7.07 -17.01 17.77
C THR A 76 5.87 -17.80 17.23
N ILE A 77 5.68 -17.83 15.91
CA ILE A 77 4.59 -18.56 15.27
C ILE A 77 4.87 -20.06 15.09
N GLY A 78 6.01 -20.55 15.58
CA GLY A 78 6.37 -21.98 15.58
C GLY A 78 6.90 -22.52 14.25
N VAL A 79 7.36 -21.65 13.35
CA VAL A 79 7.96 -22.05 12.06
C VAL A 79 9.46 -22.27 12.22
N ASP A 80 10.00 -23.29 11.54
CA ASP A 80 11.42 -23.62 11.58
C ASP A 80 12.27 -22.49 10.95
N VAL A 81 13.01 -21.79 11.79
CA VAL A 81 13.83 -20.63 11.41
C VAL A 81 14.91 -21.01 10.38
N ASN A 82 15.49 -22.22 10.45
CA ASN A 82 16.52 -22.62 9.49
C ASN A 82 15.92 -22.84 8.10
N LYS A 83 14.78 -23.52 8.01
CA LYS A 83 14.05 -23.69 6.75
C LYS A 83 13.61 -22.35 6.18
N TYR A 84 13.13 -21.46 7.04
CA TYR A 84 12.75 -20.09 6.67
C TYR A 84 13.93 -19.34 6.04
N LYS A 85 15.09 -19.33 6.68
CA LYS A 85 16.30 -18.67 6.16
C LYS A 85 16.72 -19.23 4.81
N SER A 86 16.76 -20.56 4.68
CA SER A 86 17.07 -21.20 3.40
C SER A 86 16.08 -20.83 2.30
N CYS A 87 14.80 -20.68 2.62
CA CYS A 87 13.79 -20.23 1.66
C CYS A 87 14.02 -18.77 1.22
N VAL A 88 14.27 -17.86 2.17
CA VAL A 88 14.51 -16.46 1.87
C VAL A 88 15.79 -16.27 1.05
N GLU A 89 16.87 -16.97 1.40
CA GLU A 89 18.14 -16.97 0.65
C GLU A 89 17.98 -17.48 -0.78
N ALA A 90 17.11 -18.47 -0.99
CA ALA A 90 16.78 -18.97 -2.32
C ALA A 90 16.01 -17.97 -3.18
N GLY A 91 15.36 -16.97 -2.56
CA GLY A 91 14.70 -15.86 -3.27
C GLY A 91 13.50 -16.28 -4.15
N LYS A 92 12.87 -17.43 -3.85
CA LYS A 92 11.84 -18.06 -4.69
C LYS A 92 10.60 -17.18 -4.93
N TYR A 93 10.23 -16.35 -3.95
CA TYR A 93 8.96 -15.62 -3.94
C TYR A 93 9.05 -14.18 -4.47
N LYS A 94 10.18 -13.78 -5.06
CA LYS A 94 10.34 -12.45 -5.65
C LYS A 94 9.29 -12.17 -6.72
N ASP A 95 9.10 -13.10 -7.65
CA ASP A 95 8.14 -12.95 -8.74
C ASP A 95 6.71 -12.97 -8.22
N ARG A 96 6.42 -13.76 -7.17
CA ARG A 96 5.10 -13.78 -6.54
C ARG A 96 4.73 -12.42 -5.94
N VAL A 97 5.61 -11.86 -5.10
CA VAL A 97 5.39 -10.54 -4.48
C VAL A 97 5.30 -9.44 -5.54
N GLU A 98 6.12 -9.52 -6.60
CA GLU A 98 6.08 -8.54 -7.68
C GLU A 98 4.80 -8.66 -8.53
N ASN A 99 4.32 -9.87 -8.81
CA ASN A 99 3.07 -10.09 -9.54
C ASN A 99 1.86 -9.56 -8.77
N ASP A 100 1.80 -9.76 -7.45
CA ASP A 100 0.76 -9.14 -6.60
C ASP A 100 0.85 -7.61 -6.70
N TYR A 101 2.03 -7.02 -6.51
CA TYR A 101 2.23 -5.57 -6.58
C TYR A 101 1.78 -4.98 -7.93
N GLN A 102 2.23 -5.55 -9.05
CA GLN A 102 1.84 -5.10 -10.39
C GLN A 102 0.35 -5.31 -10.66
N GLY A 103 -0.22 -6.41 -10.17
CA GLY A 103 -1.65 -6.68 -10.22
C GLY A 103 -2.48 -5.63 -9.48
N GLY A 104 -1.99 -5.16 -8.33
CA GLY A 104 -2.58 -4.05 -7.59
C GLY A 104 -2.56 -2.74 -8.39
N ILE A 105 -1.42 -2.39 -9.00
CA ILE A 105 -1.30 -1.20 -9.85
C ILE A 105 -2.28 -1.28 -11.02
N GLN A 106 -2.35 -2.43 -11.69
CA GLN A 106 -3.27 -2.65 -12.80
C GLN A 106 -4.74 -2.51 -12.39
N ALA A 107 -5.07 -2.96 -11.17
CA ALA A 107 -6.41 -2.83 -10.58
C ALA A 107 -6.72 -1.41 -10.07
N GLY A 108 -5.74 -0.50 -10.02
CA GLY A 108 -5.90 0.89 -9.60
C GLY A 108 -5.54 1.18 -8.13
N VAL A 109 -4.86 0.24 -7.45
CA VAL A 109 -4.31 0.45 -6.10
C VAL A 109 -3.18 1.48 -6.18
N GLN A 110 -3.27 2.52 -5.36
CA GLN A 110 -2.28 3.62 -5.29
C GLN A 110 -1.65 3.76 -3.90
N GLY A 111 -2.11 2.95 -2.93
CA GLY A 111 -1.67 2.98 -1.54
C GLY A 111 -2.36 1.87 -0.76
N THR A 112 -1.93 1.67 0.48
CA THR A 112 -2.34 0.53 1.31
C THR A 112 -3.01 0.96 2.61
N PRO A 113 -4.02 0.23 3.11
CA PRO A 113 -4.64 -0.92 2.44
C PRO A 113 -5.48 -0.47 1.24
N GLY A 114 -5.44 -1.24 0.16
CA GLY A 114 -6.32 -1.07 -1.00
C GLY A 114 -7.17 -2.32 -1.15
N SER A 115 -8.46 -2.23 -0.81
CA SER A 115 -9.32 -3.41 -0.68
C SER A 115 -10.42 -3.43 -1.73
N PHE A 116 -10.68 -4.60 -2.30
CA PHE A 116 -11.77 -4.87 -3.23
C PHE A 116 -12.76 -5.82 -2.58
N ILE A 117 -14.02 -5.43 -2.51
CA ILE A 117 -15.12 -6.32 -2.14
C ILE A 117 -15.74 -6.81 -3.45
N VAL A 118 -15.72 -8.13 -3.66
CA VAL A 118 -16.13 -8.76 -4.92
C VAL A 118 -17.22 -9.79 -4.64
N ASN A 119 -18.36 -9.71 -5.32
CA ASN A 119 -19.42 -10.71 -5.18
C ASN A 119 -19.40 -11.76 -6.29
N LYS A 120 -20.21 -12.82 -6.14
CA LYS A 120 -20.38 -13.89 -7.14
C LYS A 120 -20.88 -13.43 -8.52
N LYS A 121 -21.44 -12.23 -8.65
CA LYS A 121 -21.85 -11.64 -9.94
C LYS A 121 -20.69 -10.93 -10.66
N GLY A 122 -19.53 -10.82 -10.03
CA GLY A 122 -18.38 -10.08 -10.54
C GLY A 122 -18.48 -8.56 -10.35
N GLU A 123 -19.39 -8.09 -9.50
CA GLU A 123 -19.42 -6.68 -9.10
C GLU A 123 -18.30 -6.40 -8.10
N VAL A 124 -17.68 -5.23 -8.23
CA VAL A 124 -16.50 -4.85 -7.45
C VAL A 124 -16.71 -3.48 -6.81
N TRP A 125 -16.43 -3.39 -5.51
CA TRP A 125 -16.36 -2.14 -4.76
C TRP A 125 -14.94 -1.95 -4.23
N PHE A 126 -14.34 -0.82 -4.53
CA PHE A 126 -13.00 -0.46 -4.06
C PHE A 126 -13.08 0.44 -2.83
N VAL A 127 -12.37 0.02 -1.79
CA VAL A 127 -12.26 0.67 -0.49
C VAL A 127 -10.80 1.09 -0.32
N ALA A 128 -10.53 2.39 -0.51
CA ALA A 128 -9.18 2.94 -0.48
C ALA A 128 -8.80 3.41 0.93
N GLY A 129 -8.03 2.61 1.66
CA GLY A 129 -7.53 2.93 3.00
C GLY A 129 -8.21 2.15 4.12
N ALA A 130 -7.80 2.46 5.36
CA ALA A 130 -8.21 1.74 6.56
C ALA A 130 -9.59 2.17 7.06
N TYR A 131 -10.65 1.74 6.37
CA TYR A 131 -12.02 2.02 6.79
C TYR A 131 -12.38 1.25 8.08
N PRO A 132 -13.25 1.82 8.94
CA PRO A 132 -13.79 1.12 10.09
C PRO A 132 -14.75 0.01 9.66
N TYR A 133 -14.97 -0.96 10.55
CA TYR A 133 -15.82 -2.11 10.29
C TYR A 133 -17.22 -1.75 9.77
N GLU A 134 -17.91 -0.78 10.38
CA GLU A 134 -19.26 -0.39 9.95
C GLU A 134 -19.34 0.02 8.47
N SER A 135 -18.34 0.74 7.98
CA SER A 135 -18.28 1.13 6.57
C SER A 135 -18.01 -0.06 5.65
N VAL A 136 -17.11 -0.97 6.05
CA VAL A 136 -16.81 -2.19 5.30
C VAL A 136 -18.03 -3.11 5.28
N LYS A 137 -18.68 -3.29 6.43
CA LYS A 137 -19.91 -4.06 6.58
C LYS A 137 -21.01 -3.54 5.67
N GLN A 138 -21.20 -2.22 5.58
CA GLN A 138 -22.19 -1.63 4.68
C GLN A 138 -21.95 -2.06 3.22
N VAL A 139 -20.69 -2.10 2.77
CA VAL A 139 -20.34 -2.52 1.40
C VAL A 139 -20.49 -4.03 1.22
N ILE A 140 -20.14 -4.83 2.22
CA ILE A 140 -20.38 -6.28 2.24
C ILE A 140 -21.88 -6.58 2.14
N ASP A 141 -22.73 -5.89 2.93
CA ASP A 141 -24.18 -6.05 2.89
C ASP A 141 -24.73 -5.72 1.50
N MET A 142 -24.23 -4.67 0.83
CA MET A 142 -24.58 -4.37 -0.56
C MET A 142 -24.11 -5.48 -1.52
N ALA A 143 -22.90 -6.00 -1.35
CA ALA A 143 -22.34 -7.07 -2.17
C ALA A 143 -23.15 -8.39 -2.05
N LEU A 144 -23.66 -8.67 -0.85
CA LEU A 144 -24.57 -9.78 -0.54
C LEU A 144 -26.02 -9.52 -0.95
N GLY A 145 -26.37 -8.31 -1.43
CA GLY A 145 -27.74 -7.92 -1.77
C GLY A 145 -28.65 -7.71 -0.55
N LYS A 146 -28.08 -7.59 0.65
CA LYS A 146 -28.78 -7.32 1.92
C LYS A 146 -28.89 -5.81 2.23
N GLY A 147 -28.03 -5.00 1.61
CA GLY A 147 -27.96 -3.55 1.81
C GLY A 147 -28.51 -2.73 0.65
N THR A 148 -29.18 -1.62 0.95
CA THR A 148 -29.56 -0.57 -0.01
C THR A 148 -29.07 0.78 0.50
N GLY A 149 -28.64 1.69 -0.38
CA GLY A 149 -28.30 3.06 0.01
C GLY A 149 -27.06 3.61 -0.68
N THR A 150 -26.57 4.73 -0.16
CA THR A 150 -25.36 5.41 -0.66
C THR A 150 -24.11 4.75 -0.12
N LEU A 151 -23.10 4.59 -0.97
CA LEU A 151 -21.79 4.08 -0.55
C LEU A 151 -21.14 5.01 0.49
N PRO A 152 -20.33 4.47 1.42
CA PRO A 152 -19.48 5.30 2.28
C PRO A 152 -18.63 6.26 1.43
N GLN A 153 -18.41 7.47 1.93
CA GLN A 153 -17.58 8.45 1.24
C GLN A 153 -16.19 7.86 0.94
N GLY A 154 -15.76 7.96 -0.31
CA GLY A 154 -14.46 7.44 -0.79
C GLY A 154 -14.47 5.97 -1.21
N VAL A 155 -15.58 5.25 -1.03
CA VAL A 155 -15.78 3.93 -1.64
C VAL A 155 -16.33 4.10 -3.06
N GLU A 156 -15.74 3.38 -4.02
CA GLU A 156 -16.12 3.43 -5.44
C GLU A 156 -16.69 2.08 -5.88
N LYS A 157 -17.89 2.05 -6.46
CA LYS A 157 -18.33 0.89 -7.24
C LYS A 157 -17.68 0.95 -8.62
N TYR A 158 -16.88 -0.05 -8.96
CA TYR A 158 -16.17 -0.09 -10.23
C TYR A 158 -17.14 -0.36 -11.39
N SER A 159 -16.86 0.26 -12.54
CA SER A 159 -17.49 -0.13 -13.80
C SER A 159 -17.03 -1.55 -14.20
N ALA A 160 -17.80 -2.21 -15.08
CA ALA A 160 -17.45 -3.54 -15.58
C ALA A 160 -16.02 -3.58 -16.17
N ASP A 161 -15.62 -2.57 -16.93
CA ASP A 161 -14.29 -2.50 -17.54
C ASP A 161 -13.16 -2.35 -16.51
N LYS A 162 -13.42 -1.64 -15.41
CA LYS A 162 -12.44 -1.48 -14.32
C LYS A 162 -12.37 -2.75 -13.48
N ALA A 163 -13.53 -3.36 -13.19
CA ALA A 163 -13.63 -4.65 -12.51
C ALA A 163 -12.89 -5.77 -13.27
N ALA A 164 -12.97 -5.78 -14.61
CA ALA A 164 -12.29 -6.77 -15.45
C ALA A 164 -10.75 -6.72 -15.38
N LYS A 165 -10.16 -5.62 -14.86
CA LYS A 165 -8.71 -5.46 -14.67
C LYS A 165 -8.23 -6.02 -13.33
N LEU A 166 -9.12 -6.32 -12.39
CA LEU A 166 -8.75 -6.93 -11.12
C LEU A 166 -8.22 -8.36 -11.39
N PRO A 167 -6.98 -8.69 -10.99
CA PRO A 167 -6.46 -10.05 -11.18
C PRO A 167 -7.36 -11.07 -10.48
N LYS A 168 -7.72 -12.13 -11.21
CA LYS A 168 -8.57 -13.21 -10.70
C LYS A 168 -7.93 -13.89 -9.49
N LEU A 169 -8.75 -14.51 -8.65
CA LEU A 169 -8.27 -15.35 -7.57
C LEU A 169 -7.51 -16.57 -8.16
N THR A 170 -6.40 -16.92 -7.54
CA THR A 170 -5.50 -18.00 -7.94
C THR A 170 -5.32 -19.00 -6.78
N SER A 171 -4.67 -20.13 -7.06
CA SER A 171 -4.32 -21.11 -6.02
C SER A 171 -3.19 -20.63 -5.10
N SER A 172 -2.40 -19.65 -5.52
CA SER A 172 -1.32 -19.08 -4.71
C SER A 172 -1.81 -18.02 -3.73
N ASP A 173 -3.00 -17.44 -3.95
CA ASP A 173 -3.60 -16.48 -3.02
C ASP A 173 -3.81 -17.10 -1.63
N HIS A 174 -3.43 -16.38 -0.59
CA HIS A 174 -3.70 -16.77 0.79
C HIS A 174 -5.12 -16.34 1.15
N VAL A 175 -5.95 -17.33 1.52
CA VAL A 175 -7.37 -17.09 1.78
C VAL A 175 -7.70 -17.49 3.22
N ARG A 176 -8.30 -16.58 4.00
CA ARG A 176 -8.89 -16.87 5.31
C ARG A 176 -10.40 -16.97 5.12
N GLY A 177 -11.01 -18.06 5.58
CA GLY A 177 -12.42 -18.36 5.35
C GLY A 177 -12.65 -19.29 4.15
N ASP A 178 -13.90 -19.39 3.68
CA ASP A 178 -14.25 -20.28 2.55
C ASP A 178 -13.85 -19.66 1.21
N ARG A 179 -12.99 -20.33 0.45
CA ARG A 179 -12.57 -19.89 -0.89
C ARG A 179 -13.73 -19.70 -1.88
N ASN A 180 -14.88 -20.32 -1.62
CA ASN A 180 -16.12 -20.21 -2.41
C ASN A 180 -17.18 -19.29 -1.76
N ALA A 181 -16.80 -18.47 -0.78
CA ALA A 181 -17.62 -17.45 -0.15
C ALA A 181 -18.39 -16.60 -1.18
N ASP A 182 -19.57 -16.10 -0.79
CA ASP A 182 -20.40 -15.25 -1.66
C ASP A 182 -19.72 -13.91 -1.95
N VAL A 183 -18.88 -13.46 -1.03
CA VAL A 183 -18.10 -12.23 -1.12
C VAL A 183 -16.63 -12.50 -0.78
N LEU A 184 -15.74 -11.97 -1.61
CA LEU A 184 -14.30 -11.91 -1.34
C LEU A 184 -13.92 -10.48 -0.96
N LEU A 185 -13.26 -10.33 0.18
CA LEU A 185 -12.51 -9.13 0.54
C LEU A 185 -11.06 -9.34 0.09
N ILE A 186 -10.68 -8.79 -1.05
CA ILE A 186 -9.31 -8.88 -1.58
C ILE A 186 -8.55 -7.64 -1.15
N GLU A 187 -7.59 -7.79 -0.24
CA GLU A 187 -6.79 -6.70 0.30
C GLU A 187 -5.39 -6.72 -0.27
N TYR A 188 -4.99 -5.59 -0.88
CA TYR A 188 -3.60 -5.26 -1.15
C TYR A 188 -3.01 -4.54 0.06
N SER A 189 -2.08 -5.19 0.74
CA SER A 189 -1.54 -4.76 2.02
C SER A 189 -0.01 -4.76 2.05
N ASP A 190 0.51 -4.00 3.00
CA ASP A 190 1.91 -3.81 3.29
C ASP A 190 2.13 -4.06 4.78
N PHE A 191 2.97 -5.04 5.12
CA PHE A 191 3.23 -5.46 6.49
C PHE A 191 3.82 -4.38 7.40
N GLN A 192 4.45 -3.34 6.84
CA GLN A 192 5.01 -2.23 7.62
C GLN A 192 4.05 -1.02 7.66
N CYS A 193 2.98 -1.03 6.87
CA CYS A 193 2.06 0.10 6.80
C CYS A 193 1.21 0.22 8.07
N PRO A 194 1.24 1.38 8.77
CA PRO A 194 0.41 1.60 9.97
C PRO A 194 -1.10 1.59 9.68
N PHE A 195 -1.51 1.92 8.45
CA PHE A 195 -2.92 1.83 8.05
C PHE A 195 -3.35 0.38 7.81
N CYS A 196 -2.49 -0.47 7.25
CA CYS A 196 -2.78 -1.90 7.13
C CYS A 196 -2.90 -2.55 8.52
N GLN A 197 -1.99 -2.19 9.44
CA GLN A 197 -2.08 -2.62 10.83
C GLN A 197 -3.43 -2.25 11.48
N ARG A 198 -3.91 -1.02 11.25
CA ARG A 198 -5.20 -0.55 11.76
C ARG A 198 -6.39 -1.25 11.10
N PHE A 199 -6.26 -1.65 9.84
CA PHE A 199 -7.34 -2.29 9.09
C PHE A 199 -7.43 -3.80 9.36
N HIS A 200 -6.33 -4.44 9.76
CA HIS A 200 -6.28 -5.86 10.13
C HIS A 200 -7.45 -6.31 11.06
N PRO A 201 -7.75 -5.64 12.19
CA PRO A 201 -8.90 -6.00 13.02
C PRO A 201 -10.26 -5.78 12.32
N THR A 202 -10.39 -4.77 11.45
CA THR A 202 -11.60 -4.57 10.64
C THR A 202 -11.83 -5.78 9.70
N ALA A 203 -10.78 -6.25 9.03
CA ALA A 203 -10.87 -7.41 8.14
C ALA A 203 -11.18 -8.69 8.91
N GLN A 204 -10.58 -8.89 10.08
CA GLN A 204 -10.91 -10.00 10.98
C GLN A 204 -12.39 -9.97 11.40
N GLN A 205 -12.88 -8.82 11.86
CA GLN A 205 -14.28 -8.67 12.27
C GLN A 205 -15.26 -8.94 11.12
N ALA A 206 -14.90 -8.55 9.89
CA ALA A 206 -15.70 -8.87 8.70
C ALA A 206 -15.91 -10.38 8.49
N LEU A 207 -14.91 -11.21 8.79
CA LEU A 207 -15.00 -12.67 8.68
C LEU A 207 -15.72 -13.29 9.88
N ASP A 208 -15.48 -12.76 11.07
CA ASP A 208 -16.08 -13.28 12.29
C ASP A 208 -17.60 -13.11 12.27
N GLU A 209 -18.08 -11.96 11.79
CA GLU A 209 -19.50 -11.63 11.71
C GLU A 209 -20.20 -12.10 10.43
N ASN A 210 -19.47 -12.46 9.36
CA ASN A 210 -20.06 -12.87 8.08
C ASN A 210 -19.40 -14.16 7.56
N LYS A 211 -20.10 -15.29 7.67
CA LYS A 211 -19.59 -16.59 7.19
C LYS A 211 -19.58 -16.70 5.66
N GLU A 212 -20.31 -15.82 4.99
CA GLU A 212 -20.35 -15.69 3.53
C GLU A 212 -19.19 -14.85 2.97
N VAL A 213 -18.24 -14.41 3.80
CA VAL A 213 -17.09 -13.60 3.42
C VAL A 213 -15.80 -14.40 3.59
N ALA A 214 -14.89 -14.28 2.63
CA ALA A 214 -13.51 -14.71 2.77
C ALA A 214 -12.54 -13.56 2.49
N TRP A 215 -11.43 -13.55 3.22
CA TRP A 215 -10.38 -12.54 3.07
C TRP A 215 -9.22 -13.11 2.27
N VAL A 216 -8.81 -12.37 1.26
CA VAL A 216 -7.68 -12.67 0.39
C VAL A 216 -6.61 -11.61 0.62
N TYR A 217 -5.41 -12.03 0.99
CA TYR A 217 -4.27 -11.13 1.14
C TYR A 217 -3.41 -11.12 -0.12
N ARG A 218 -3.03 -9.93 -0.59
CA ARG A 218 -2.06 -9.71 -1.66
C ARG A 218 -1.02 -8.67 -1.26
N HIS A 219 0.21 -8.89 -1.68
CA HIS A 219 1.33 -8.01 -1.33
C HIS A 219 1.29 -6.72 -2.15
N PHE A 220 1.43 -5.58 -1.48
CA PHE A 220 1.64 -4.28 -2.12
C PHE A 220 2.69 -3.46 -1.37
N PRO A 221 3.95 -3.94 -1.31
CA PRO A 221 5.00 -3.27 -0.54
C PRO A 221 5.32 -1.89 -1.14
N LEU A 222 5.15 -0.85 -0.34
CA LEU A 222 5.47 0.53 -0.72
C LEU A 222 6.95 0.81 -0.43
N ASP A 223 7.85 0.18 -1.19
CA ASP A 223 9.30 0.13 -0.92
C ASP A 223 9.96 1.48 -0.60
N GLN A 224 9.46 2.58 -1.20
CA GLN A 224 9.99 3.93 -0.98
C GLN A 224 9.61 4.51 0.40
N LEU A 225 8.50 4.05 0.98
CA LEU A 225 7.98 4.51 2.27
C LEU A 225 8.27 3.50 3.38
N HIS A 226 8.32 2.22 3.02
CA HIS A 226 8.33 1.10 3.94
C HIS A 226 9.46 0.12 3.58
N PRO A 227 10.70 0.36 4.04
CA PRO A 227 11.87 -0.44 3.64
C PRO A 227 11.83 -1.92 4.11
N LEU A 228 10.99 -2.24 5.10
CA LEU A 228 10.79 -3.60 5.60
C LEU A 228 9.57 -4.29 4.98
N ALA A 229 8.75 -3.60 4.17
CA ALA A 229 7.54 -4.15 3.57
C ALA A 229 7.83 -5.35 2.66
N ARG A 230 8.73 -5.19 1.68
CA ARG A 230 9.08 -6.27 0.75
C ARG A 230 9.82 -7.42 1.43
N PRO A 231 10.80 -7.18 2.33
CA PRO A 231 11.37 -8.25 3.15
C PRO A 231 10.30 -9.04 3.92
N ALA A 232 9.32 -8.36 4.52
CA ALA A 232 8.22 -9.01 5.24
C ALA A 232 7.28 -9.80 4.32
N ALA A 233 6.95 -9.26 3.15
CA ALA A 233 6.17 -9.96 2.13
C ALA A 233 6.85 -11.27 1.70
N LEU A 234 8.14 -11.20 1.35
CA LEU A 234 8.94 -12.39 1.01
C LEU A 234 9.02 -13.38 2.17
N ALA A 235 9.16 -12.88 3.39
CA ALA A 235 9.20 -13.71 4.59
C ALA A 235 7.88 -14.48 4.80
N SER A 236 6.74 -13.80 4.62
CA SER A 236 5.42 -14.39 4.78
C SER A 236 5.14 -15.53 3.79
N GLU A 237 5.61 -15.40 2.53
CA GLU A 237 5.49 -16.47 1.53
C GLU A 237 6.38 -17.67 1.87
N CYS A 238 7.59 -17.44 2.38
CA CYS A 238 8.43 -18.51 2.88
C CYS A 238 7.86 -19.22 4.11
N VAL A 239 7.22 -18.47 5.00
CA VAL A 239 6.45 -19.02 6.12
C VAL A 239 5.31 -19.90 5.60
N ALA A 240 4.60 -19.45 4.56
CA ALA A 240 3.54 -20.20 3.93
C ALA A 240 4.04 -21.48 3.24
N GLU A 241 5.23 -21.47 2.61
CA GLU A 241 5.83 -22.68 2.03
C GLU A 241 6.02 -23.77 3.09
N ILE A 242 6.42 -23.38 4.31
CA ILE A 242 6.81 -24.30 5.37
C ILE A 242 5.59 -24.79 6.16
N GLY A 243 4.63 -23.90 6.44
CA GLY A 243 3.52 -24.17 7.35
C GLY A 243 2.12 -23.99 6.73
N GLY A 244 2.03 -23.75 5.42
CA GLY A 244 0.78 -23.51 4.71
C GLY A 244 0.13 -22.16 5.02
N ASP A 245 -1.11 -21.99 4.53
CA ASP A 245 -1.90 -20.76 4.73
C ASP A 245 -2.12 -20.44 6.22
N GLU A 246 -2.22 -21.45 7.09
CA GLU A 246 -2.35 -21.24 8.52
C GLU A 246 -1.13 -20.48 9.09
N ALA A 247 0.08 -20.85 8.66
CA ALA A 247 1.30 -20.17 9.09
C ALA A 247 1.42 -18.76 8.50
N PHE A 248 1.01 -18.55 7.24
CA PHE A 248 0.91 -17.22 6.65
C PHE A 248 0.03 -16.29 7.50
N TRP A 249 -1.15 -16.79 7.88
CA TRP A 249 -2.13 -16.03 8.64
C TRP A 249 -1.67 -15.77 10.08
N LYS A 250 -1.00 -16.74 10.72
CA LYS A 250 -0.31 -16.52 12.02
C LYS A 250 0.78 -15.46 11.92
N PHE A 251 1.56 -15.45 10.84
CA PHE A 251 2.55 -14.41 10.60
C PHE A 251 1.90 -13.03 10.48
N ALA A 252 0.84 -12.91 9.67
CA ALA A 252 0.11 -11.65 9.53
C ALA A 252 -0.49 -11.16 10.84
N ASP A 253 -1.14 -12.06 11.61
CA ASP A 253 -1.69 -11.75 12.92
C ASP A 253 -0.60 -11.35 13.93
N GLU A 254 0.57 -11.99 13.90
CA GLU A 254 1.70 -11.63 14.77
C GLU A 254 2.28 -10.25 14.39
N VAL A 255 2.48 -9.98 13.10
CA VAL A 255 3.06 -8.71 12.64
C VAL A 255 2.13 -7.54 12.93
N PHE A 256 0.85 -7.67 12.63
CA PHE A 256 -0.12 -6.60 12.81
C PHE A 256 -0.73 -6.55 14.21
N GLY A 257 -0.66 -7.65 14.96
CA GLY A 257 -1.15 -7.76 16.33
C GLY A 257 -0.44 -6.81 17.30
N SER A 258 -1.21 -6.36 18.30
CA SER A 258 -0.77 -5.53 19.42
C SER A 258 0.02 -6.30 20.49
#